data_AF-A0A935V6N9-F1
#
_entry.id   AF-A0A935V6N9-F1
#
_cell.length_a   1.000
_cell.length_b   1.000
_cell.length_c   1.000
_cell.angle_alpha   90.00
_cell.angle_beta   90.00
_cell.angle_gamma   90.00
#
_symmetry.space_group_name_H-M   'P 1'
#
loop_
_entity.id
_entity.type
_entity.pdbx_description
1 polymer ?
#
loop_
_entity_poly.entity_id
_entity_poly.type
_entity_poly.pdbx_seq_one_letter_code
_entity_poly.pdbx_strand_id
1 'polypeptide(L)'
;MTGIMRPEMGISSIQRLLTGRSDVDLLLWGAVFLSILTAIVWVLRYEKRRFQSLGKGRSWLWLRLLYLPFAALTALVVVVPARLVSGPEALAVFYIGLVTVGPLSWFGLHWLAGVLVSPRLTRAESNGIALIGLGIVIGPLLVINGLQGPVFIASHQLNERMMARAERVPLGHAAQPLQRFRLGDAGEIFTQSLNAPAGLRVERVDAAAGGEWFDTRNSMHPTFCRQGDDLHLVWPVGARPPALRIYWHDERGGRRQAEFRADVSKADSLPAQAFQIGWRIDGIDLPAPLSRYSIQLAWPPQAGRLYYRTLDNLQAGENFEENCIMPGYRRVAWRDEGPIAGVILRFHPPAPAQAWQYEALRPSPSTSEGGPAR
;
A
#
# COMPACT_ATOMS: atom_id res chain seq x y z
N MET A 1 28.43 8.44 28.65
CA MET A 1 27.06 8.92 28.34
C MET A 1 26.34 7.81 27.59
N THR A 2 25.63 6.97 28.32
CA THR A 2 24.88 5.81 27.85
C THR A 2 23.53 6.28 27.31
N GLY A 3 23.42 6.35 25.98
CA GLY A 3 22.17 6.69 25.29
C GLY A 3 21.19 5.53 25.39
N ILE A 4 20.08 5.77 26.09
CA ILE A 4 18.92 4.89 26.16
C ILE A 4 18.32 4.83 24.75
N MET A 5 18.53 3.71 24.04
CA MET A 5 17.77 3.38 22.84
C MET A 5 16.30 3.25 23.25
N ARG A 6 15.47 4.23 22.86
CA ARG A 6 14.02 4.05 22.88
C ARG A 6 13.67 3.03 21.81
N PRO A 7 12.91 1.97 22.14
CA PRO A 7 12.37 1.09 21.11
C PRO A 7 11.36 1.90 20.28
N GLU A 8 11.64 2.03 18.98
CA GLU A 8 10.63 2.45 18.03
C GLU A 8 9.49 1.44 18.10
N MET A 9 8.33 1.86 18.60
CA MET A 9 7.09 1.12 18.46
C MET A 9 6.73 1.12 16.97
N GLY A 10 7.27 0.16 16.24
CA GLY A 10 6.95 -0.08 14.86
C GLY A 10 5.43 -0.21 14.73
N ILE A 11 4.83 0.69 13.96
CA ILE A 11 3.43 0.59 13.54
C ILE A 11 3.24 -0.83 12.99
N SER A 12 2.45 -1.61 13.73
CA SER A 12 2.21 -3.03 13.48
C SER A 12 1.84 -3.23 12.01
N SER A 13 2.33 -4.30 11.39
CA SER A 13 1.93 -4.71 10.03
C SER A 13 0.40 -4.78 9.87
N ILE A 14 -0.31 -5.06 10.97
CA ILE A 14 -1.78 -5.04 11.06
C ILE A 14 -2.32 -3.62 10.83
N GLN A 15 -1.69 -2.61 11.42
CA GLN A 15 -2.12 -1.22 11.29
C GLN A 15 -1.92 -0.74 9.85
N ARG A 16 -0.82 -1.13 9.17
CA ARG A 16 -0.62 -0.87 7.73
C ARG A 16 -1.63 -1.58 6.82
N LEU A 17 -2.06 -2.79 7.19
CA LEU A 17 -3.13 -3.50 6.47
C LEU A 17 -4.50 -2.84 6.65
N LEU A 18 -4.73 -2.20 7.79
CA LEU A 18 -5.99 -1.54 8.12
C LEU A 18 -6.08 -0.11 7.56
N THR A 19 -4.99 0.67 7.56
CA THR A 19 -5.01 2.06 7.08
C THR A 19 -5.20 2.18 5.57
N GLY A 20 -4.85 1.15 4.79
CA GLY A 20 -5.01 1.17 3.33
C GLY A 20 -6.40 0.76 2.81
N ARG A 21 -7.32 0.33 3.69
CA ARG A 21 -8.65 -0.16 3.29
C ARG A 21 -9.73 0.86 3.65
N SER A 22 -10.70 1.07 2.75
CA SER A 22 -11.89 1.86 3.07
C SER A 22 -12.71 1.18 4.16
N ASP A 23 -13.39 1.95 5.01
CA ASP A 23 -14.29 1.43 6.06
C ASP A 23 -15.32 0.43 5.52
N VAL A 24 -15.82 0.67 4.30
CA VAL A 24 -16.77 -0.22 3.60
C VAL A 24 -16.16 -1.61 3.36
N ASP A 25 -14.90 -1.67 2.92
CA ASP A 25 -14.19 -2.94 2.69
C ASP A 25 -13.99 -3.69 4.02
N LEU A 26 -13.61 -2.98 5.09
CA LEU A 26 -13.46 -3.55 6.43
C LEU A 26 -14.79 -4.11 6.96
N LEU A 27 -15.90 -3.39 6.77
CA LEU A 27 -17.23 -3.84 7.17
C LEU A 27 -17.68 -5.08 6.39
N LEU A 28 -17.50 -5.09 5.06
CA LEU A 28 -17.86 -6.23 4.23
C LEU A 28 -17.05 -7.48 4.60
N TRP A 29 -15.73 -7.36 4.73
CA TRP A 29 -14.90 -8.48 5.17
C TRP A 29 -15.20 -8.91 6.60
N GLY A 30 -15.46 -7.96 7.50
CA GLY A 30 -15.90 -8.23 8.86
C GLY A 30 -17.17 -9.08 8.89
N ALA A 31 -18.17 -8.74 8.06
CA ALA A 31 -19.39 -9.52 7.92
C ALA A 31 -19.15 -10.92 7.34
N VAL A 32 -18.27 -11.05 6.34
CA VAL A 32 -17.88 -12.35 5.77
C VAL A 32 -17.22 -13.24 6.82
N PHE A 33 -16.21 -12.72 7.55
CA PHE A 33 -15.52 -13.50 8.58
C PHE A 33 -16.45 -13.89 9.72
N LEU A 34 -17.32 -12.97 10.17
CA LEU A 34 -18.32 -13.28 11.18
C LEU A 34 -19.29 -14.37 10.73
N SER A 35 -19.71 -14.33 9.46
CA SER A 35 -20.59 -15.34 8.87
C SER A 35 -19.93 -16.71 8.82
N ILE A 36 -18.66 -16.77 8.40
CA ILE A 36 -17.86 -18.00 8.39
C ILE A 36 -17.72 -18.57 9.82
N LEU A 37 -17.35 -17.74 10.79
CA LEU A 37 -17.23 -18.16 12.19
C LEU A 37 -18.55 -18.67 12.75
N THR A 38 -19.65 -17.98 12.45
CA THR A 38 -21.00 -18.39 12.85
C THR A 38 -21.37 -19.74 12.27
N ALA A 39 -21.08 -19.97 10.98
CA ALA A 39 -21.31 -21.25 10.31
C ALA A 39 -20.47 -22.37 10.95
N ILE A 40 -19.18 -22.15 11.22
CA ILE A 40 -18.31 -23.13 11.87
C ILE A 40 -18.84 -23.48 13.27
N VAL A 41 -19.18 -22.49 14.08
CA VAL A 41 -19.74 -22.69 15.43
C VAL A 41 -21.05 -23.46 15.36
N TRP A 42 -21.91 -23.14 14.40
CA TRP A 42 -23.18 -23.85 14.19
C TRP A 42 -22.96 -25.32 13.82
N VAL A 43 -22.06 -25.59 12.87
CA VAL A 43 -21.68 -26.96 12.46
C VAL A 43 -21.13 -27.76 13.65
N LEU A 44 -20.20 -27.18 14.42
CA LEU A 44 -19.62 -27.84 15.59
C LEU A 44 -20.66 -28.10 16.69
N ARG A 45 -21.61 -27.17 16.90
CA ARG A 45 -22.71 -27.37 17.87
C ARG A 45 -23.66 -28.46 17.41
N TYR A 46 -24.03 -28.48 16.14
CA TYR A 46 -24.88 -29.50 15.56
C TYR A 46 -24.24 -30.89 15.68
N GLU A 47 -22.98 -31.01 15.27
CA GLU A 47 -22.22 -32.25 15.37
C GLU A 47 -22.08 -32.72 16.82
N LYS A 48 -21.72 -31.82 17.75
CA LYS A 48 -21.65 -32.12 19.19
C LYS A 48 -22.97 -32.70 19.71
N ARG A 49 -24.10 -32.04 19.42
CA ARG A 49 -25.43 -32.49 19.86
C ARG A 49 -25.75 -33.87 19.32
N ARG A 50 -25.46 -34.14 18.04
CA ARG A 50 -25.65 -35.46 17.42
C ARG A 50 -24.84 -36.55 18.11
N PHE A 51 -23.57 -36.32 18.42
CA PHE A 51 -22.77 -37.34 19.11
C PHE A 51 -23.14 -37.49 20.58
N GLN A 52 -23.62 -36.42 21.23
CA GLN A 52 -24.17 -36.50 22.58
C GLN A 52 -25.45 -37.34 22.63
N SER A 53 -26.38 -37.18 21.68
CA SER A 53 -27.61 -38.00 21.62
C SER A 53 -27.32 -39.48 21.35
N LEU A 54 -26.16 -39.80 20.77
CA LEU A 54 -25.69 -41.17 20.55
C LEU A 54 -24.84 -41.72 21.73
N GLY A 55 -24.73 -40.99 22.84
CA GLY A 55 -23.89 -41.38 23.98
C GLY A 55 -22.38 -41.30 23.73
N LYS A 56 -21.95 -40.68 22.61
CA LYS A 56 -20.57 -40.63 22.10
C LYS A 56 -19.93 -39.25 22.20
N GLY A 57 -20.46 -38.35 23.04
CA GLY A 57 -19.99 -36.97 23.15
C GLY A 57 -18.52 -36.82 23.55
N ARG A 58 -18.00 -37.71 24.41
CA ARG A 58 -16.59 -37.71 24.83
C ARG A 58 -15.65 -38.12 23.68
N SER A 59 -16.04 -39.14 22.92
CA SER A 59 -15.30 -39.62 21.74
C SER A 59 -15.22 -38.56 20.65
N TRP A 60 -16.33 -37.85 20.41
CA TRP A 60 -16.37 -36.69 19.51
C TRP A 60 -15.38 -35.60 19.93
N LEU A 61 -15.37 -35.22 21.21
CA LEU A 61 -14.48 -34.16 21.71
C LEU A 61 -13.01 -34.55 21.54
N TRP A 62 -12.65 -35.79 21.88
CA TRP A 62 -11.30 -36.29 21.69
C TRP A 62 -10.85 -36.24 20.24
N LEU A 63 -11.69 -36.70 19.31
CA LEU A 63 -11.34 -36.69 17.89
C LEU A 63 -11.18 -35.25 17.36
N ARG A 64 -11.98 -34.30 17.86
CA ARG A 64 -11.84 -32.88 17.53
C ARG A 64 -10.57 -32.24 18.10
N LEU A 65 -10.09 -32.66 19.27
CA LEU A 65 -8.81 -32.20 19.82
C LEU A 65 -7.61 -32.74 19.02
N LEU A 66 -7.71 -33.98 18.52
CA LEU A 66 -6.67 -34.61 17.69
C LEU A 66 -6.61 -34.05 16.25
N TYR A 67 -7.60 -33.25 15.87
CA TYR A 67 -7.71 -32.66 14.55
C TYR A 67 -6.47 -31.86 14.12
N LEU A 68 -5.97 -30.96 14.98
CA LEU A 68 -4.80 -30.14 14.69
C LEU A 68 -3.51 -30.97 14.57
N PRO A 69 -3.21 -31.92 15.50
CA PRO A 69 -2.12 -32.87 15.33
C PRO A 69 -2.22 -33.68 14.04
N PHE A 70 -3.41 -34.17 13.67
CA PHE A 70 -3.60 -34.91 12.42
C PHE A 70 -3.35 -34.01 11.22
N ALA A 71 -3.77 -32.75 11.26
CA ALA A 71 -3.56 -31.82 10.16
C ALA A 71 -2.07 -31.51 9.98
N ALA A 72 -1.36 -31.28 11.09
CA ALA A 72 0.08 -31.08 11.08
C ALA A 72 0.83 -32.30 10.54
N LEU A 73 0.46 -33.51 10.98
CA LEU A 73 1.08 -34.75 10.52
C LEU A 73 0.80 -34.99 9.03
N THR A 74 -0.45 -34.84 8.59
CA THR A 74 -0.84 -34.93 7.17
C THR A 74 -0.08 -33.90 6.32
N ALA A 75 0.04 -32.65 6.77
CA ALA A 75 0.82 -31.65 6.06
C ALA A 75 2.31 -32.02 6.01
N LEU A 76 2.87 -32.53 7.09
CA LEU A 76 4.28 -32.92 7.18
C LEU A 76 4.62 -34.05 6.21
N VAL A 77 3.79 -35.10 6.14
CA VAL A 77 4.02 -36.24 5.23
C VAL A 77 3.84 -35.88 3.75
N VAL A 78 3.17 -34.76 3.44
CA VAL A 78 3.02 -34.27 2.06
C VAL A 78 4.11 -33.27 1.70
N VAL A 79 4.35 -32.28 2.55
CA VAL A 79 5.22 -31.13 2.24
C VAL A 79 6.70 -31.46 2.37
N VAL A 80 7.10 -32.22 3.40
CA VAL A 80 8.52 -32.51 3.64
C VAL A 80 9.13 -33.30 2.47
N PRO A 81 8.52 -34.39 1.98
CA PRO A 81 9.08 -35.12 0.84
C PRO A 81 9.23 -34.24 -0.41
N ALA A 82 8.23 -33.40 -0.71
CA ALA A 82 8.31 -32.48 -1.84
C ALA A 82 9.44 -31.45 -1.70
N ARG A 83 9.69 -30.94 -0.48
CA ARG A 83 10.79 -30.01 -0.16
C ARG A 83 12.18 -30.63 -0.29
N LEU A 84 12.29 -31.96 -0.19
CA LEU A 84 13.55 -32.69 -0.34
C LEU A 84 13.91 -32.97 -1.80
N VAL A 85 13.00 -32.68 -2.73
CA VAL A 85 13.22 -32.80 -4.17
C VAL A 85 13.41 -31.41 -4.77
N SER A 86 14.42 -31.25 -5.63
CA SER A 86 14.70 -30.02 -6.35
C SER A 86 14.06 -30.05 -7.74
N GLY A 87 13.77 -28.87 -8.31
CA GLY A 87 13.31 -28.77 -9.70
C GLY A 87 11.82 -29.07 -9.88
N PRO A 88 11.38 -29.26 -11.14
CA PRO A 88 9.97 -29.50 -11.47
C PRO A 88 9.40 -30.79 -10.86
N GLU A 89 10.25 -31.76 -10.53
CA GLU A 89 9.87 -33.04 -9.89
C GLU A 89 9.29 -32.82 -8.49
N ALA A 90 9.70 -31.75 -7.79
CA ALA A 90 9.15 -31.38 -6.49
C ALA A 90 7.64 -31.17 -6.54
N LEU A 91 7.15 -30.59 -7.64
CA LEU A 91 5.73 -30.35 -7.85
C LEU A 91 4.97 -31.67 -8.10
N ALA A 92 5.56 -32.60 -8.86
CA ALA A 92 4.97 -33.92 -9.09
C ALA A 92 4.86 -34.71 -7.78
N VAL A 93 5.92 -34.73 -6.97
CA VAL A 93 5.92 -35.36 -5.64
C VAL A 93 4.89 -34.72 -4.73
N PHE A 94 4.78 -33.38 -4.74
CA PHE A 94 3.78 -32.66 -3.98
C PHE A 94 2.35 -33.06 -4.39
N TYR A 95 2.04 -33.13 -5.69
CA TYR A 95 0.71 -33.51 -6.15
C TYR A 95 0.36 -34.96 -5.83
N ILE A 96 1.30 -35.90 -6.02
CA ILE A 96 1.10 -37.30 -5.62
C ILE A 96 0.83 -37.35 -4.12
N GLY A 97 1.67 -36.69 -3.32
CA GLY A 97 1.49 -36.59 -1.88
C GLY A 97 0.12 -36.02 -1.50
N LEU A 98 -0.28 -34.91 -2.12
CA LEU A 98 -1.52 -34.21 -1.82
C LEU A 98 -2.77 -35.02 -2.19
N VAL A 99 -2.76 -35.73 -3.31
CA VAL A 99 -3.95 -36.44 -3.82
C VAL A 99 -4.04 -37.88 -3.28
N THR A 100 -2.94 -38.48 -2.87
CA THR A 100 -2.92 -39.88 -2.40
C THR A 100 -2.55 -39.99 -0.91
N VAL A 101 -1.32 -39.61 -0.54
CA VAL A 101 -0.79 -39.77 0.82
C VAL A 101 -1.54 -38.90 1.83
N GLY A 102 -1.90 -37.68 1.45
CA GLY A 102 -2.66 -36.73 2.25
C GLY A 102 -4.00 -37.31 2.70
N PRO A 103 -4.91 -37.66 1.79
CA PRO A 103 -6.19 -38.28 2.13
C PRO A 103 -6.02 -39.58 2.93
N LEU A 104 -5.09 -40.46 2.55
CA LEU A 104 -4.85 -41.72 3.27
C LEU A 104 -4.43 -41.47 4.72
N SER A 105 -3.48 -40.56 4.94
CA SER A 105 -3.06 -40.18 6.30
C SER A 105 -4.21 -39.53 7.06
N TRP A 106 -4.91 -38.57 6.46
CA TRP A 106 -5.99 -37.82 7.08
C TRP A 106 -7.13 -38.71 7.57
N PHE A 107 -7.74 -39.46 6.65
CA PHE A 107 -8.86 -40.32 6.97
C PHE A 107 -8.42 -41.56 7.77
N GLY A 108 -7.22 -42.08 7.50
CA GLY A 108 -6.65 -43.21 8.24
C GLY A 108 -6.42 -42.89 9.72
N LEU A 109 -5.84 -41.74 10.03
CA LEU A 109 -5.61 -41.29 11.41
C LEU A 109 -6.94 -41.06 12.15
N HIS A 110 -7.92 -40.42 11.51
CA HIS A 110 -9.25 -40.22 12.10
C HIS A 110 -9.96 -41.54 12.38
N TRP A 111 -9.88 -42.50 11.46
CA TRP A 111 -10.45 -43.83 11.66
C TRP A 111 -9.76 -44.58 12.81
N LEU A 112 -8.43 -44.62 12.83
CA LEU A 112 -7.66 -45.29 13.87
C LEU A 112 -7.99 -44.72 15.25
N ALA A 113 -7.99 -43.39 15.40
CA ALA A 113 -8.36 -42.75 16.65
C ALA A 113 -9.82 -43.00 17.03
N GLY A 114 -10.73 -43.02 16.06
CA GLY A 114 -12.14 -43.39 16.27
C GLY A 114 -12.35 -44.79 16.85
N VAL A 115 -11.50 -45.75 16.47
CA VAL A 115 -11.50 -47.12 17.01
C VAL A 115 -10.90 -47.19 18.42
N LEU A 116 -9.93 -46.31 18.73
CA LEU A 116 -9.23 -46.28 20.02
C LEU A 116 -9.97 -45.53 21.13
N VAL A 117 -10.88 -44.62 20.79
CA VAL A 117 -11.70 -43.90 21.79
C VAL A 117 -12.82 -44.77 22.36
N SER A 118 -13.24 -44.49 23.59
CA SER A 118 -14.39 -45.13 24.24
C SER A 118 -15.45 -44.09 24.62
N PRO A 119 -16.72 -44.25 24.16
CA PRO A 119 -17.22 -45.32 23.30
C PRO A 119 -16.68 -45.28 21.87
N ARG A 120 -16.53 -46.45 21.23
CA ARG A 120 -15.96 -46.57 19.87
C ARG A 120 -16.83 -45.86 18.82
N LEU A 121 -16.16 -45.17 17.88
CA LEU A 121 -16.79 -44.60 16.71
C LEU A 121 -16.80 -45.61 15.56
N THR A 122 -17.85 -45.60 14.75
CA THR A 122 -17.90 -46.37 13.50
C THR A 122 -16.98 -45.73 12.46
N ARG A 123 -16.66 -46.47 11.39
CA ARG A 123 -15.89 -45.95 10.26
C ARG A 123 -16.61 -44.76 9.59
N ALA A 124 -17.93 -44.85 9.45
CA ALA A 124 -18.74 -43.77 8.89
C ALA A 124 -18.75 -42.52 9.78
N GLU A 125 -18.85 -42.68 11.10
CA GLU A 125 -18.79 -41.57 12.06
C GLU A 125 -17.42 -40.88 12.02
N SER A 126 -16.33 -41.65 12.03
CA SER A 126 -14.96 -41.13 11.98
C SER A 126 -14.68 -40.36 10.68
N ASN A 127 -15.08 -40.94 9.54
CA ASN A 127 -14.95 -40.29 8.24
C ASN A 127 -15.83 -39.04 8.13
N GLY A 128 -17.03 -39.06 8.72
CA GLY A 128 -17.91 -37.90 8.78
C GLY A 128 -17.28 -36.73 9.54
N ILE A 129 -16.70 -36.99 10.72
CA ILE A 129 -15.97 -35.96 11.49
C ILE A 129 -14.77 -35.43 10.69
N ALA A 130 -14.00 -36.33 10.07
CA ALA A 130 -12.84 -35.98 9.25
C ALA A 130 -13.21 -35.07 8.06
N LEU A 131 -14.30 -35.40 7.37
CA LEU A 131 -14.79 -34.62 6.23
C LEU A 131 -15.33 -33.25 6.65
N ILE A 132 -16.15 -33.20 7.70
CA ILE A 132 -16.68 -31.93 8.25
C ILE A 132 -15.52 -31.04 8.72
N GLY A 133 -14.55 -31.63 9.41
CA GLY A 133 -13.36 -30.89 9.83
C GLY A 133 -12.58 -30.34 8.64
N LEU A 134 -12.35 -31.16 7.60
CA LEU A 134 -11.70 -30.68 6.38
C LEU A 134 -12.47 -29.50 5.77
N GLY A 135 -13.79 -29.56 5.77
CA GLY A 135 -14.67 -28.45 5.38
C GLY A 135 -14.50 -27.20 6.25
N ILE A 136 -14.28 -27.34 7.56
CA ILE A 136 -14.00 -26.22 8.48
C ILE A 136 -12.65 -25.55 8.17
N VAL A 137 -11.65 -26.31 7.68
CA VAL A 137 -10.33 -25.76 7.33
C VAL A 137 -10.33 -25.16 5.91
N ILE A 138 -10.83 -25.90 4.93
CA ILE A 138 -10.77 -25.51 3.52
C ILE A 138 -11.91 -24.55 3.16
N GLY A 139 -13.10 -24.74 3.74
CA GLY A 139 -14.30 -23.94 3.45
C GLY A 139 -14.06 -22.43 3.57
N PRO A 140 -13.49 -21.91 4.68
CA PRO A 140 -13.18 -20.49 4.80
C PRO A 140 -12.30 -19.97 3.67
N LEU A 141 -11.26 -20.74 3.28
CA LEU A 141 -10.36 -20.35 2.20
C LEU A 141 -11.11 -20.26 0.86
N LEU A 142 -11.95 -21.25 0.55
CA LEU A 142 -12.75 -21.24 -0.68
C LEU A 142 -13.76 -20.09 -0.70
N VAL A 143 -14.42 -19.81 0.42
CA VAL A 143 -15.37 -18.69 0.53
C VAL A 143 -14.66 -17.35 0.36
N ILE A 144 -13.52 -17.14 1.03
CA ILE A 144 -12.74 -15.90 0.91
C ILE A 144 -12.27 -15.69 -0.54
N ASN A 145 -11.70 -16.73 -1.17
CA ASN A 145 -11.25 -16.63 -2.57
C ASN A 145 -12.43 -16.37 -3.52
N GLY A 146 -13.56 -17.08 -3.35
CA GLY A 146 -14.74 -16.89 -4.18
C GLY A 146 -15.39 -15.51 -4.01
N LEU A 147 -15.26 -14.90 -2.83
CA LEU A 147 -15.83 -13.59 -2.52
C LEU A 147 -14.88 -12.41 -2.78
N GLN A 148 -13.60 -12.63 -3.06
CA GLN A 148 -12.65 -11.54 -3.30
C GLN A 148 -13.12 -10.57 -4.39
N GLY A 149 -13.48 -11.08 -5.57
CA GLY A 149 -13.98 -10.26 -6.68
C GLY A 149 -15.30 -9.55 -6.36
N PRO A 150 -16.35 -10.27 -5.94
CA PRO A 150 -17.63 -9.66 -5.58
C PRO A 150 -17.53 -8.60 -4.47
N VAL A 151 -16.77 -8.86 -3.41
CA VAL A 151 -16.56 -7.88 -2.31
C VAL A 151 -15.81 -6.66 -2.82
N PHE A 152 -14.77 -6.84 -3.64
CA PHE A 152 -14.07 -5.72 -4.26
C PHE A 152 -15.02 -4.86 -5.10
N ILE A 153 -15.79 -5.47 -6.00
CA ILE A 153 -16.77 -4.75 -6.84
C ILE A 153 -17.80 -4.01 -5.99
N ALA A 154 -18.38 -4.68 -4.98
CA ALA A 154 -19.36 -4.07 -4.10
C ALA A 154 -18.78 -2.90 -3.30
N SER A 155 -17.57 -3.07 -2.73
CA SER A 155 -16.88 -2.02 -1.99
C SER A 155 -16.59 -0.81 -2.88
N HIS A 156 -16.10 -1.04 -4.09
CA HIS A 156 -15.81 0.02 -5.06
C HIS A 156 -17.08 0.77 -5.46
N GLN A 157 -18.15 0.06 -5.84
CA GLN A 157 -19.43 0.68 -6.20
C GLN A 157 -20.06 1.48 -5.06
N LEU A 158 -19.97 0.98 -3.83
CA LEU A 158 -20.47 1.70 -2.66
C LEU A 158 -19.65 2.96 -2.38
N ASN A 159 -18.31 2.87 -2.47
CA ASN A 159 -17.42 4.01 -2.33
C ASN A 159 -17.69 5.07 -3.42
N GLU A 160 -17.83 4.67 -4.69
CA GLU A 160 -18.16 5.60 -5.78
C GLU A 160 -19.52 6.29 -5.55
N ARG A 161 -20.55 5.54 -5.13
CA ARG A 161 -21.86 6.12 -4.79
C ARG A 161 -21.78 7.10 -3.63
N MET A 162 -20.95 6.78 -2.64
CA MET A 162 -20.69 7.63 -1.48
C MET A 162 -19.98 8.93 -1.88
N MET A 163 -19.00 8.86 -2.78
CA MET A 163 -18.31 10.03 -3.35
C MET A 163 -19.25 10.88 -4.21
N ALA A 164 -20.06 10.25 -5.06
CA ALA A 164 -21.02 10.93 -5.91
C ALA A 164 -22.09 11.71 -5.12
N ARG A 165 -22.40 11.26 -3.90
CA ARG A 165 -23.33 11.92 -2.96
C ARG A 165 -22.69 13.02 -2.11
N ALA A 166 -21.38 13.18 -2.15
CA ALA A 166 -20.70 14.24 -1.40
C ALA A 166 -21.26 15.62 -1.82
N GLU A 167 -21.54 16.48 -0.85
CA GLU A 167 -22.10 17.80 -1.14
C GLU A 167 -21.06 18.66 -1.87
N ARG A 168 -21.46 19.26 -3.00
CA ARG A 168 -20.61 20.18 -3.75
C ARG A 168 -20.62 21.54 -3.08
N VAL A 169 -19.47 21.96 -2.59
CA VAL A 169 -19.26 23.25 -1.92
C VAL A 169 -18.03 23.95 -2.51
N PRO A 170 -17.82 25.25 -2.25
CA PRO A 170 -16.57 25.90 -2.58
C PRO A 170 -15.37 25.16 -1.96
N LEU A 171 -14.23 25.20 -2.65
CA LEU A 171 -13.01 24.54 -2.18
C LEU A 171 -12.62 25.05 -0.79
N GLY A 172 -12.44 24.13 0.15
CA GLY A 172 -12.03 24.47 1.52
C GLY A 172 -10.55 24.87 1.65
N HIS A 173 -9.70 24.36 0.75
CA HIS A 173 -8.29 24.71 0.71
C HIS A 173 -8.05 26.16 0.31
N ALA A 174 -7.06 26.79 0.95
CA ALA A 174 -6.53 28.08 0.54
C ALA A 174 -5.52 27.90 -0.60
N ALA A 175 -5.91 28.29 -1.82
CA ALA A 175 -5.01 28.31 -2.96
C ALA A 175 -3.95 29.41 -2.80
N GLN A 176 -2.68 29.01 -2.72
CA GLN A 176 -1.56 29.92 -2.68
C GLN A 176 -1.33 30.58 -4.04
N PRO A 177 -0.63 31.73 -4.09
CA PRO A 177 -0.28 32.37 -5.35
C PRO A 177 0.48 31.42 -6.28
N LEU A 178 0.16 31.49 -7.56
CA LEU A 178 0.88 30.77 -8.60
C LEU A 178 2.33 31.27 -8.67
N GLN A 179 3.29 30.35 -8.69
CA GLN A 179 4.71 30.66 -8.83
C GLN A 179 5.25 30.11 -10.14
N ARG A 180 6.14 30.86 -10.80
CA ARG A 180 6.82 30.46 -12.02
C ARG A 180 8.31 30.29 -11.75
N PHE A 181 8.85 29.14 -12.13
CA PHE A 181 10.27 28.82 -11.95
C PHE A 181 10.94 28.45 -13.27
N ARG A 182 12.19 28.88 -13.43
CA ARG A 182 13.10 28.54 -14.53
C ARG A 182 14.10 27.50 -14.08
N LEU A 183 14.18 26.38 -14.81
CA LEU A 183 15.09 25.27 -14.58
C LEU A 183 16.28 25.35 -15.54
N GLY A 184 17.08 26.41 -15.41
CA GLY A 184 18.15 26.71 -16.36
C GLY A 184 17.62 26.80 -17.79
N ASP A 185 18.31 26.16 -18.73
CA ASP A 185 17.92 26.11 -20.15
C ASP A 185 16.94 24.97 -20.47
N ALA A 186 16.64 24.09 -19.50
CA ALA A 186 15.79 22.92 -19.74
C ALA A 186 14.31 23.28 -19.93
N GLY A 187 13.85 24.35 -19.27
CA GLY A 187 12.47 24.81 -19.38
C GLY A 187 11.98 25.57 -18.15
N GLU A 188 10.69 25.85 -18.13
CA GLU A 188 10.02 26.56 -17.04
C GLU A 188 8.80 25.77 -16.57
N ILE A 189 8.49 25.90 -15.28
CA ILE A 189 7.34 25.26 -14.63
C ILE A 189 6.52 26.29 -13.87
N PHE A 190 5.24 25.95 -13.70
CA PHE A 190 4.36 26.56 -12.72
C PHE A 190 4.19 25.64 -11.52
N THR A 191 4.08 26.24 -10.34
CA THR A 191 3.75 25.53 -9.10
C THR A 191 2.67 26.27 -8.33
N GLN A 192 1.81 25.53 -7.66
CA GLN A 192 0.78 26.09 -6.79
C GLN A 192 0.51 25.13 -5.63
N SER A 193 0.39 25.67 -4.42
CA SER A 193 0.02 24.89 -3.24
C SER A 193 -1.43 25.19 -2.84
N LEU A 194 -2.14 24.15 -2.41
CA LEU A 194 -3.47 24.22 -1.82
C LEU A 194 -3.32 23.80 -0.36
N ASN A 195 -3.41 24.76 0.54
CA ASN A 195 -3.20 24.50 1.96
C ASN A 195 -4.55 24.21 2.62
N ALA A 196 -4.66 23.08 3.31
CA ALA A 196 -5.83 22.71 4.06
C ALA A 196 -5.95 23.57 5.33
N PRO A 197 -7.14 24.13 5.64
CA PRO A 197 -7.38 24.68 6.97
C PRO A 197 -7.35 23.59 8.03
N ALA A 198 -7.19 23.98 9.30
CA ALA A 198 -7.25 23.03 10.41
C ALA A 198 -8.56 22.24 10.40
N GLY A 199 -8.49 20.95 10.72
CA GLY A 199 -9.66 20.06 10.81
C GLY A 199 -10.23 19.57 9.48
N LEU A 200 -9.79 20.10 8.33
CA LEU A 200 -10.09 19.51 7.03
C LEU A 200 -9.28 18.23 6.84
N ARG A 201 -9.92 17.14 6.41
CA ARG A 201 -9.27 15.84 6.15
C ARG A 201 -9.56 15.38 4.73
N VAL A 202 -8.55 15.38 3.87
CA VAL A 202 -8.69 14.91 2.48
C VAL A 202 -8.86 13.39 2.48
N GLU A 203 -9.94 12.92 1.85
CA GLU A 203 -10.25 11.50 1.74
C GLU A 203 -9.81 10.93 0.40
N ARG A 204 -10.04 11.69 -0.67
CA ARG A 204 -9.78 11.29 -2.06
C ARG A 204 -9.51 12.51 -2.93
N VAL A 205 -8.68 12.31 -3.93
CA VAL A 205 -8.47 13.26 -5.02
C VAL A 205 -8.70 12.49 -6.32
N ASP A 206 -9.52 13.04 -7.20
CA ASP A 206 -9.59 12.59 -8.58
C ASP A 206 -8.85 13.59 -9.47
N ALA A 207 -8.17 13.10 -10.49
CA ALA A 207 -7.56 13.93 -11.53
C ALA A 207 -8.32 13.78 -12.85
N ALA A 208 -8.49 14.89 -13.58
CA ALA A 208 -9.09 14.85 -14.90
C ALA A 208 -8.08 14.38 -15.96
N ALA A 209 -8.42 13.33 -16.71
CA ALA A 209 -7.67 12.89 -17.88
C ALA A 209 -8.64 12.45 -18.99
N GLY A 210 -8.38 12.80 -20.25
CA GLY A 210 -9.24 12.35 -21.37
C GLY A 210 -10.72 12.75 -21.29
N GLY A 211 -11.09 13.72 -20.44
CA GLY A 211 -12.49 14.11 -20.20
C GLY A 211 -13.18 13.38 -19.05
N GLU A 212 -12.51 12.41 -18.42
CA GLU A 212 -13.01 11.65 -17.28
C GLU A 212 -12.23 11.95 -15.99
N TRP A 213 -12.81 11.58 -14.86
CA TRP A 213 -12.21 11.76 -13.53
C TRP A 213 -11.73 10.40 -13.01
N PHE A 214 -10.47 10.34 -12.58
CA PHE A 214 -9.85 9.10 -12.12
C PHE A 214 -9.33 9.24 -10.70
N ASP A 215 -9.64 8.25 -9.85
CA ASP A 215 -9.09 8.16 -8.48
C ASP A 215 -7.57 8.07 -8.54
N THR A 216 -6.91 8.97 -7.82
CA THR A 216 -5.46 9.07 -7.83
C THR A 216 -4.76 8.17 -6.81
N ARG A 217 -5.47 7.51 -5.89
CA ARG A 217 -4.88 6.78 -4.74
C ARG A 217 -3.82 5.75 -5.13
N ASN A 218 -4.02 5.03 -6.24
CA ASN A 218 -3.15 3.93 -6.67
C ASN A 218 -2.42 4.22 -8.00
N SER A 219 -2.32 5.47 -8.41
CA SER A 219 -1.57 5.82 -9.63
C SER A 219 -0.43 6.78 -9.32
N MET A 220 0.59 6.75 -10.18
CA MET A 220 1.71 7.68 -10.10
C MET A 220 1.27 9.01 -10.72
N HIS A 221 1.35 10.10 -9.96
CA HIS A 221 0.97 11.43 -10.44
C HIS A 221 2.17 12.38 -10.37
N PRO A 222 2.80 12.70 -11.50
CA PRO A 222 3.95 13.62 -11.51
C PRO A 222 3.54 15.09 -11.40
N THR A 223 2.28 15.42 -11.66
CA THR A 223 1.75 16.80 -11.75
C THR A 223 1.15 17.33 -10.45
N PHE A 224 0.98 16.48 -9.44
CA PHE A 224 0.66 16.92 -8.09
C PHE A 224 1.15 15.91 -7.06
N CYS A 225 1.26 16.33 -5.82
CA CYS A 225 1.56 15.49 -4.68
C CYS A 225 0.77 15.95 -3.45
N ARG A 226 0.70 15.10 -2.44
CA ARG A 226 -0.01 15.31 -1.18
C ARG A 226 0.98 15.27 -0.02
N GLN A 227 0.82 16.20 0.93
CA GLN A 227 1.52 16.20 2.21
C GLN A 227 0.49 16.46 3.31
N GLY A 228 0.17 15.43 4.12
CA GLY A 228 -0.95 15.54 5.05
C GLY A 228 -2.26 15.78 4.29
N ASP A 229 -2.92 16.92 4.53
CA ASP A 229 -4.14 17.32 3.83
C ASP A 229 -3.90 18.40 2.77
N ASP A 230 -2.65 18.84 2.61
CA ASP A 230 -2.22 19.80 1.60
C ASP A 230 -1.97 19.11 0.25
N LEU A 231 -2.21 19.85 -0.82
CA LEU A 231 -1.95 19.41 -2.19
C LEU A 231 -1.02 20.40 -2.88
N HIS A 232 0.00 19.89 -3.56
CA HIS A 232 0.97 20.72 -4.27
C HIS A 232 1.00 20.30 -5.73
N LEU A 233 0.77 21.26 -6.62
CA LEU A 233 0.64 21.05 -8.05
C LEU A 233 1.86 21.60 -8.77
N VAL A 234 2.29 20.91 -9.82
CA VAL A 234 3.37 21.32 -10.72
C VAL A 234 3.05 20.95 -12.16
N TRP A 235 3.29 21.87 -13.09
CA TRP A 235 3.16 21.59 -14.51
C TRP A 235 4.12 22.44 -15.35
N PRO A 236 4.59 21.94 -16.51
CA PRO A 236 5.37 22.73 -17.45
C PRO A 236 4.62 23.96 -17.98
N VAL A 237 5.35 25.04 -18.27
CA VAL A 237 4.80 26.15 -19.06
C VAL A 237 4.32 25.63 -20.42
N GLY A 238 3.15 26.08 -20.86
CA GLY A 238 2.48 25.60 -22.08
C GLY A 238 1.66 24.31 -21.91
N ALA A 239 1.80 23.59 -20.79
CA ALA A 239 0.91 22.49 -20.44
C ALA A 239 -0.37 23.02 -19.76
N ARG A 240 -1.48 22.28 -19.89
CA ARG A 240 -2.69 22.57 -19.13
C ARG A 240 -2.47 22.20 -17.65
N PRO A 241 -2.88 23.05 -16.70
CA PRO A 241 -2.80 22.69 -15.29
C PRO A 241 -3.66 21.46 -15.01
N PRO A 242 -3.22 20.57 -14.09
CA PRO A 242 -4.06 19.47 -13.63
C PRO A 242 -5.37 20.02 -13.04
N ALA A 243 -6.50 19.49 -13.50
CA ALA A 243 -7.78 19.73 -12.86
C ALA A 243 -8.03 18.61 -11.84
N LEU A 244 -8.36 19.01 -10.62
CA LEU A 244 -8.55 18.10 -9.50
C LEU A 244 -10.00 18.15 -9.04
N ARG A 245 -10.54 17.03 -8.57
CA ARG A 245 -11.75 16.98 -7.77
C ARG A 245 -11.36 16.42 -6.41
N ILE A 246 -11.56 17.21 -5.37
CA ILE A 246 -11.07 16.91 -4.04
C ILE A 246 -12.27 16.57 -3.18
N TYR A 247 -12.19 15.46 -2.46
CA TYR A 247 -13.18 15.00 -1.48
C TYR A 247 -12.56 15.06 -0.09
N TRP A 248 -13.28 15.65 0.86
CA TRP A 248 -12.78 15.80 2.22
C TRP A 248 -13.90 15.67 3.26
N HIS A 249 -13.50 15.43 4.50
CA HIS A 249 -14.35 15.62 5.66
C HIS A 249 -14.11 17.01 6.26
N ASP A 250 -15.21 17.72 6.55
CA ASP A 250 -15.17 18.95 7.34
C ASP A 250 -14.98 18.65 8.84
N GLU A 251 -14.80 19.68 9.67
CA GLU A 251 -14.62 19.55 11.12
C GLU A 251 -15.78 18.81 11.83
N ARG A 252 -16.97 18.78 11.21
CA ARG A 252 -18.17 18.10 11.73
C ARG A 252 -18.28 16.66 11.21
N GLY A 253 -17.29 16.19 10.45
CA GLY A 253 -17.26 14.87 9.81
C GLY A 253 -18.07 14.77 8.52
N GLY A 254 -18.68 15.86 8.06
CA GLY A 254 -19.47 15.90 6.83
C GLY A 254 -18.59 15.74 5.59
N ARG A 255 -18.99 14.84 4.68
CA ARG A 255 -18.26 14.65 3.41
C ARG A 255 -18.65 15.72 2.39
N ARG A 256 -17.63 16.38 1.85
CA ARG A 256 -17.72 17.50 0.90
C ARG A 256 -16.88 17.21 -0.33
N GLN A 257 -17.18 17.90 -1.43
CA GLN A 257 -16.35 17.90 -2.62
C GLN A 257 -16.31 19.26 -3.32
N ALA A 258 -15.22 19.51 -4.04
CA ALA A 258 -15.06 20.65 -4.93
C ALA A 258 -14.17 20.26 -6.11
N GLU A 259 -14.41 20.89 -7.26
CA GLU A 259 -13.48 20.87 -8.38
C GLU A 259 -12.55 22.07 -8.28
N PHE A 260 -11.25 21.82 -8.42
CA PHE A 260 -10.22 22.84 -8.47
C PHE A 260 -9.61 22.90 -9.87
N ARG A 261 -9.51 24.13 -10.39
CA ARG A 261 -8.78 24.48 -11.60
C ARG A 261 -7.93 25.69 -11.28
N ALA A 262 -6.62 25.60 -11.54
CA ALA A 262 -5.73 26.73 -11.36
C ALA A 262 -6.15 27.88 -12.30
N ASP A 263 -6.29 29.08 -11.76
CA ASP A 263 -6.45 30.29 -12.56
C ASP A 263 -5.09 30.66 -13.18
N VAL A 264 -4.97 30.42 -14.48
CA VAL A 264 -3.76 30.69 -15.26
C VAL A 264 -3.86 31.95 -16.11
N SER A 265 -4.92 32.77 -15.94
CA SER A 265 -5.16 33.97 -16.75
C SER A 265 -4.02 34.99 -16.73
N LYS A 266 -3.23 35.03 -15.64
CA LYS A 266 -2.05 35.89 -15.45
C LYS A 266 -0.76 35.10 -15.33
N ALA A 267 -0.74 33.82 -15.68
CA ALA A 267 0.43 32.97 -15.49
C ALA A 267 1.66 33.46 -16.28
N ASP A 268 1.45 33.92 -17.51
CA ASP A 268 2.53 34.37 -18.40
C ASP A 268 3.19 35.69 -17.96
N SER A 269 2.50 36.51 -17.16
CA SER A 269 3.04 37.77 -16.63
C SER A 269 3.78 37.59 -15.30
N LEU A 270 3.77 36.39 -14.72
CA LEU A 270 4.53 36.10 -13.50
C LEU A 270 6.04 36.14 -13.79
N PRO A 271 6.86 36.74 -12.91
CA PRO A 271 8.30 36.71 -13.04
C PRO A 271 8.81 35.27 -12.87
N ALA A 272 9.62 34.80 -13.81
CA ALA A 272 10.27 33.50 -13.72
C ALA A 272 11.45 33.56 -12.74
N GLN A 273 11.33 32.86 -11.62
CA GLN A 273 12.37 32.77 -10.59
C GLN A 273 13.32 31.61 -10.89
N ALA A 274 14.60 31.71 -10.54
CA ALA A 274 15.50 30.57 -10.70
C ALA A 274 15.10 29.41 -9.77
N PHE A 275 14.99 28.18 -10.29
CA PHE A 275 14.75 26.99 -9.48
C PHE A 275 16.06 26.56 -8.78
N GLN A 276 16.34 27.17 -7.63
CA GLN A 276 17.56 26.92 -6.88
C GLN A 276 17.36 25.82 -5.84
N ILE A 277 18.12 24.72 -5.98
CA ILE A 277 18.10 23.61 -5.02
C ILE A 277 19.10 23.93 -3.90
N GLY A 278 18.61 23.98 -2.66
CA GLY A 278 19.46 24.02 -1.47
C GLY A 278 20.06 22.65 -1.20
N TRP A 279 21.38 22.55 -1.17
CA TRP A 279 22.09 21.28 -0.93
C TRP A 279 22.42 21.09 0.54
N ARG A 280 21.96 20.00 1.14
CA ARG A 280 22.29 19.62 2.51
C ARG A 280 23.19 18.40 2.52
N ILE A 281 23.82 18.10 3.65
CA ILE A 281 24.59 16.86 3.80
C ILE A 281 23.67 15.64 3.81
N ASP A 282 22.50 15.78 4.43
CA ASP A 282 21.53 14.72 4.66
C ASP A 282 20.34 14.76 3.70
N GLY A 283 20.32 15.68 2.72
CA GLY A 283 19.08 16.01 2.03
C GLY A 283 19.16 17.15 1.01
N ILE A 284 17.98 17.65 0.64
CA ILE A 284 17.80 18.80 -0.26
C ILE A 284 16.66 19.70 0.22
N ASP A 285 16.77 20.98 -0.11
CA ASP A 285 15.72 21.98 0.03
C ASP A 285 15.26 22.39 -1.37
N LEU A 286 14.06 21.96 -1.76
CA LEU A 286 13.44 22.40 -3.01
C LEU A 286 12.75 23.76 -2.80
N PRO A 287 12.76 24.66 -3.80
CA PRO A 287 12.08 25.96 -3.69
C PRO A 287 10.54 25.82 -3.71
N ALA A 288 10.03 24.68 -4.18
CA ALA A 288 8.62 24.31 -4.12
C ALA A 288 8.49 22.80 -3.91
N PRO A 289 7.42 22.32 -3.24
CA PRO A 289 7.13 20.91 -3.13
C PRO A 289 6.91 20.28 -4.51
N LEU A 290 7.49 19.10 -4.72
CA LEU A 290 7.35 18.34 -5.96
C LEU A 290 6.96 16.90 -5.68
N SER A 291 6.27 16.28 -6.64
CA SER A 291 5.97 14.85 -6.58
C SER A 291 7.24 14.03 -6.61
N ARG A 292 7.34 13.03 -5.72
CA ARG A 292 8.44 12.05 -5.73
C ARG A 292 8.62 11.35 -7.08
N TYR A 293 7.54 11.23 -7.86
CA TYR A 293 7.57 10.60 -9.19
C TYR A 293 8.22 11.48 -10.26
N SER A 294 8.43 12.76 -9.97
CA SER A 294 9.09 13.71 -10.88
C SER A 294 10.57 13.90 -10.54
N ILE A 295 11.08 13.27 -9.48
CA ILE A 295 12.43 13.50 -8.92
C ILE A 295 13.24 12.20 -8.92
N GLN A 296 14.50 12.31 -9.34
CA GLN A 296 15.53 11.31 -9.09
C GLN A 296 16.68 11.95 -8.35
N LEU A 297 17.23 11.23 -7.38
CA LEU A 297 18.39 11.67 -6.61
C LEU A 297 19.61 10.87 -7.05
N ALA A 298 20.74 11.56 -7.13
CA ALA A 298 22.02 10.99 -7.47
C ALA A 298 22.97 11.07 -6.28
N TRP A 299 23.77 10.04 -6.06
CA TRP A 299 24.86 10.05 -5.09
C TRP A 299 26.04 9.24 -5.63
N PRO A 300 27.28 9.55 -5.19
CA PRO A 300 28.44 8.80 -5.61
C PRO A 300 28.42 7.40 -4.96
N PRO A 301 28.45 6.31 -5.74
CA PRO A 301 28.83 5.01 -5.21
C PRO A 301 30.33 5.03 -4.92
N GLN A 302 30.81 4.03 -4.18
CA GLN A 302 32.23 3.85 -3.84
C GLN A 302 33.18 3.76 -5.05
N ALA A 303 32.68 3.75 -6.31
CA ALA A 303 33.43 3.50 -7.55
C ALA A 303 33.26 4.56 -8.67
N GLY A 304 32.94 5.82 -8.34
CA GLY A 304 33.23 6.97 -9.23
C GLY A 304 32.23 7.31 -10.36
N ARG A 305 31.04 6.69 -10.45
CA ARG A 305 29.94 7.11 -11.35
C ARG A 305 28.66 7.35 -10.57
N LEU A 306 28.00 8.51 -10.69
CA LEU A 306 26.77 8.80 -9.94
C LEU A 306 25.70 7.70 -10.14
N TYR A 307 25.17 7.20 -9.03
CA TYR A 307 24.04 6.28 -9.00
C TYR A 307 22.76 7.09 -8.84
N TYR A 308 21.86 7.01 -9.81
CA TYR A 308 20.57 7.69 -9.80
C TYR A 308 19.47 6.74 -9.36
N ARG A 309 18.60 7.20 -8.46
CA ARG A 309 17.44 6.46 -7.99
C ARG A 309 16.20 7.32 -8.05
N THR A 310 15.14 6.76 -8.62
CA THR A 310 13.78 7.29 -8.46
C THR A 310 13.33 7.19 -7.01
N LEU A 311 12.52 8.14 -6.58
CA LEU A 311 11.92 8.12 -5.24
C LEU A 311 10.56 7.39 -5.23
N ASP A 312 10.38 6.44 -6.14
CA ASP A 312 9.20 5.57 -6.20
C ASP A 312 9.17 4.56 -5.04
N ASN A 313 10.34 4.22 -4.49
CA ASN A 313 10.47 3.41 -3.29
C ASN A 313 10.47 4.29 -2.03
N LEU A 314 9.71 3.88 -1.02
CA LEU A 314 9.67 4.56 0.28
C LEU A 314 10.94 4.31 1.09
N GLN A 315 11.40 5.34 1.79
CA GLN A 315 12.38 5.20 2.86
C GLN A 315 11.72 4.79 4.18
N ALA A 316 12.52 4.40 5.16
CA ALA A 316 12.01 4.19 6.52
C ALA A 316 11.34 5.46 7.05
N GLY A 317 10.10 5.33 7.53
CA GLY A 317 9.30 6.45 8.03
C GLY A 317 8.44 7.17 6.98
N GLU A 318 8.65 6.92 5.69
CA GLU A 318 7.80 7.48 4.63
C GLU A 318 6.57 6.60 4.36
N ASN A 319 5.51 7.20 3.80
CA ASN A 319 4.31 6.50 3.34
C ASN A 319 3.88 7.01 1.96
N PHE A 320 3.06 6.24 1.24
CA PHE A 320 2.61 6.60 -0.12
C PHE A 320 1.53 7.68 -0.14
N GLU A 321 0.90 7.99 1.00
CA GLU A 321 -0.10 9.07 1.11
C GLU A 321 0.59 10.45 1.17
N GLU A 322 1.81 10.50 1.70
CA GLU A 322 2.72 11.64 1.73
C GLU A 322 3.78 11.51 0.61
N ASN A 323 3.34 11.77 -0.61
CA ASN A 323 4.17 11.56 -1.81
C ASN A 323 4.89 12.83 -2.30
N CYS A 324 4.89 13.91 -1.50
CA CYS A 324 5.68 15.09 -1.78
C CYS A 324 7.13 14.98 -1.30
N ILE A 325 8.04 15.55 -2.08
CA ILE A 325 9.37 15.94 -1.62
C ILE A 325 9.28 17.41 -1.19
N MET A 326 9.21 17.62 0.11
CA MET A 326 9.08 18.94 0.71
C MET A 326 10.44 19.66 0.81
N PRO A 327 10.46 20.99 0.94
CA PRO A 327 11.64 21.69 1.48
C PRO A 327 12.08 21.03 2.79
N GLY A 328 13.37 20.78 2.97
CA GLY A 328 13.90 20.06 4.13
C GLY A 328 13.90 18.54 4.00
N TYR A 329 13.67 17.97 2.81
CA TYR A 329 13.69 16.52 2.58
C TYR A 329 15.02 15.90 3.02
N ARG A 330 14.95 14.79 3.75
CA ARG A 330 16.12 14.05 4.27
C ARG A 330 16.15 12.62 3.75
N ARG A 331 17.34 12.17 3.35
CA ARG A 331 17.59 10.77 3.00
C ARG A 331 18.02 10.01 4.25
N VAL A 332 17.39 8.89 4.55
CA VAL A 332 17.69 8.08 5.75
C VAL A 332 19.08 7.44 5.66
N ALA A 333 19.42 6.87 4.50
CA ALA A 333 20.67 6.14 4.27
C ALA A 333 21.88 7.04 3.92
N TRP A 334 21.81 8.35 4.15
CA TRP A 334 22.87 9.28 3.73
C TRP A 334 24.24 9.00 4.35
N ARG A 335 24.28 8.39 5.54
CA ARG A 335 25.56 8.05 6.21
C ARG A 335 26.30 6.91 5.50
N ASP A 336 25.55 5.96 4.94
CA ASP A 336 26.11 4.77 4.30
C ASP A 336 26.36 5.00 2.80
N GLU A 337 25.47 5.78 2.17
CA GLU A 337 25.45 6.03 0.72
C GLU A 337 26.02 7.40 0.33
N GLY A 338 26.47 8.22 1.30
CA GLY A 338 27.04 9.54 1.08
C GLY A 338 26.04 10.70 0.98
N PRO A 339 26.49 11.92 0.68
CA PRO A 339 25.58 13.04 0.43
C PRO A 339 24.91 12.92 -0.95
N ILE A 340 23.75 13.57 -1.12
CA ILE A 340 23.17 13.77 -2.45
C ILE A 340 24.13 14.65 -3.26
N ALA A 341 24.47 14.20 -4.46
CA ALA A 341 25.37 14.84 -5.40
C ALA A 341 24.68 15.32 -6.69
N GLY A 342 23.45 14.88 -6.95
CA GLY A 342 22.67 15.35 -8.10
C GLY A 342 21.17 15.19 -7.90
N VAL A 343 20.40 15.97 -8.65
CA VAL A 343 18.95 15.90 -8.75
C VAL A 343 18.55 15.96 -10.21
N ILE A 344 17.75 15.00 -10.66
CA ILE A 344 17.08 15.05 -11.97
C ILE A 344 15.59 15.30 -11.74
N LEU A 345 15.06 16.31 -12.41
CA LEU A 345 13.63 16.56 -12.52
C LEU A 345 13.15 16.17 -13.91
N ARG A 346 12.10 15.35 -14.02
CA ARG A 346 11.55 14.88 -15.31
C ARG A 346 10.12 15.36 -15.51
N PHE A 347 9.85 15.91 -16.70
CA PHE A 347 8.53 16.41 -17.07
C PHE A 347 8.08 15.86 -18.41
N HIS A 348 6.82 15.45 -18.47
CA HIS A 348 6.18 14.86 -19.63
C HIS A 348 5.00 15.75 -20.06
N PRO A 349 5.24 16.84 -20.79
CA PRO A 349 4.15 17.66 -21.30
C PRO A 349 3.30 16.85 -22.31
N PRO A 350 2.03 17.21 -22.51
CA PRO A 350 1.20 16.58 -23.54
C PRO A 350 1.77 16.83 -24.94
N ALA A 351 1.55 15.88 -25.86
CA ALA A 351 1.94 16.01 -27.26
C ALA A 351 1.38 17.32 -27.88
N PRO A 352 2.13 17.99 -28.79
CA PRO A 352 3.36 17.51 -29.44
C PRO A 352 4.66 17.84 -28.70
N ALA A 353 4.60 18.46 -27.52
CA ALA A 353 5.81 18.83 -26.77
C ALA A 353 6.58 17.57 -26.34
N GLN A 354 7.91 17.58 -26.49
CA GLN A 354 8.74 16.47 -26.07
C GLN A 354 8.94 16.49 -24.56
N ALA A 355 9.05 15.29 -23.97
CA ALA A 355 9.50 15.15 -22.59
C ALA A 355 10.90 15.77 -22.44
N TRP A 356 11.13 16.42 -21.32
CA TRP A 356 12.39 17.08 -21.02
C TRP A 356 12.79 16.84 -19.57
N GLN A 357 14.08 17.00 -19.29
CA GLN A 357 14.62 16.84 -17.94
C GLN A 357 15.56 17.97 -17.60
N TYR A 358 15.59 18.32 -16.32
CA TYR A 358 16.55 19.23 -15.73
C TYR A 358 17.46 18.43 -14.82
N GLU A 359 18.78 18.63 -14.95
CA GLU A 359 19.76 18.03 -14.06
C GLU A 359 20.54 19.11 -13.34
N ALA A 360 20.56 19.02 -12.01
CA ALA A 360 21.36 19.86 -11.14
C ALA A 360 22.38 19.00 -10.41
N LEU A 361 23.66 19.35 -10.53
CA LEU A 361 24.72 18.74 -9.74
C LEU A 361 25.04 19.61 -8.54
N ARG A 362 25.36 18.95 -7.42
CA ARG A 362 25.86 19.64 -6.24
C ARG A 362 27.17 20.35 -6.60
N PRO A 363 27.31 21.66 -6.30
CA PRO A 363 28.57 22.34 -6.49
C PRO A 363 29.67 21.62 -5.70
N SER A 364 30.78 21.30 -6.36
CA SER A 364 31.98 20.83 -5.65
C SER A 364 32.35 21.87 -4.59
N PRO A 365 32.76 21.46 -3.37
CA PRO A 365 33.35 22.39 -2.43
C PRO A 365 34.60 22.97 -3.10
N SER A 366 34.48 24.15 -3.68
CA SER A 366 35.58 24.87 -4.30
C SER A 366 36.63 25.12 -3.23
N THR A 367 37.87 24.70 -3.52
CA THR A 367 39.10 25.09 -2.84
C THR A 367 39.17 26.61 -2.68
N SER A 368 38.73 27.12 -1.52
CA SER A 368 39.01 28.47 -1.07
C SER A 368 40.36 28.49 -0.34
N GLU A 369 41.42 28.88 -1.05
CA GLU A 369 42.63 29.56 -0.57
C GLU A 369 43.60 29.57 -1.77
N GLY A 370 43.87 30.69 -2.43
CA GLY A 370 44.57 31.82 -1.82
C GLY A 370 46.09 31.62 -1.87
N GLY A 371 46.66 31.20 -3.01
CA GLY A 371 48.11 31.24 -3.21
C GLY A 371 48.53 32.66 -3.63
N PRO A 372 49.40 33.37 -2.87
CA PRO A 372 49.88 34.67 -3.30
C PRO A 372 50.74 34.52 -4.55
N ALA A 373 50.58 35.49 -5.47
CA ALA A 373 51.44 35.67 -6.62
C ALA A 373 52.91 35.74 -6.19
N ARG A 374 53.79 35.06 -6.94
CA ARG A 374 55.21 35.36 -7.00
C ARG A 374 55.55 35.87 -8.37
#